data_AF-A0A3C0I7M2-F1
#
_entry.id   AF-A0A3C0I7M2-F1
#
_cell.length_a   1.000
_cell.length_b   1.000
_cell.length_c   1.000
_cell.angle_alpha   90.00
_cell.angle_beta   90.00
_cell.angle_gamma   90.00
#
_symmetry.space_group_name_H-M   'P 1'
#
loop_
_entity.id
_entity.type
_entity.pdbx_description
1 polymer ?
#
loop_
_entity_poly.entity_id
_entity_poly.type
_entity_poly.pdbx_seq_one_letter_code
_entity_poly.pdbx_strand_id
1 'polypeptide(L)'
;MQLEELGFSNWFQDRMDSTNVSDCQIARVITVTKESYIIRNGKNDVIAELTGRLMFTAESKLDYPTVGDWVYAQYYDGDSLAIIHEIIPRKTILKRKTSGKRIEFQLVAANIDTAFIIQSLDANYNLRRLERYLVMINAANIRPIVLLSKSDLLSPEELEEKLAGIHKLMPSIQIIAFSNKSNFGLQQIIELLVPKETYCLLGSSGVGKTTLLN
;
A
#
# COMPACT_ATOMS: atom_id res chain seq x y z
N MET A 1 7.62 -2.25 19.19
CA MET A 1 8.01 -1.83 17.84
C MET A 1 7.93 -0.30 17.84
N GLN A 2 8.99 0.41 17.47
CA GLN A 2 8.91 1.88 17.40
C GLN A 2 8.09 2.30 16.16
N LEU A 3 7.46 3.48 16.17
CA LEU A 3 6.61 3.94 15.05
C LEU A 3 7.40 4.05 13.74
N GLU A 4 8.71 4.31 13.81
CA GLU A 4 9.60 4.33 12.65
C GLU A 4 9.63 2.99 11.93
N GLU A 5 9.57 1.87 12.65
CA GLU A 5 9.53 0.53 12.04
C GLU A 5 8.24 0.30 11.25
N LEU A 6 7.17 1.00 11.62
CA LEU A 6 5.92 1.05 10.86
C LEU A 6 5.95 2.12 9.77
N GLY A 7 7.08 2.78 9.50
CA GLY A 7 7.23 3.77 8.43
C GLY A 7 6.92 5.22 8.82
N PHE A 8 6.89 5.54 10.12
CA PHE A 8 6.76 6.94 10.57
C PHE A 8 8.11 7.67 10.40
N SER A 9 8.29 8.32 9.25
CA SER A 9 9.50 9.06 8.89
C SER A 9 9.45 10.54 9.32
N ASN A 10 10.61 11.23 9.24
CA ASN A 10 10.72 12.68 9.48
C ASN A 10 9.73 13.51 8.65
N TRP A 11 9.36 13.04 7.46
CA TRP A 11 8.37 13.72 6.62
C TRP A 11 7.05 13.95 7.34
N PHE A 12 6.62 12.98 8.17
CA PHE A 12 5.41 13.11 8.99
C PHE A 12 5.66 13.98 10.21
N GLN A 13 6.80 13.83 10.89
CA GLN A 13 7.18 14.66 12.06
C GLN A 13 7.13 16.16 11.71
N ASP A 14 7.68 16.54 10.55
CA ASP A 14 7.70 17.93 10.07
C ASP A 14 6.31 18.49 9.72
N ARG A 15 5.30 17.61 9.59
CA ARG A 15 3.91 17.94 9.22
C ARG A 15 2.92 17.65 10.33
N MET A 16 3.42 17.31 11.51
CA MET A 16 2.61 17.22 12.71
C MET A 16 2.18 18.63 13.11
N ASP A 17 0.89 18.80 13.37
CA ASP A 17 0.42 20.01 14.02
C ASP A 17 0.61 19.85 15.53
N SER A 18 1.52 20.66 16.08
CA SER A 18 1.80 20.70 17.53
C SER A 18 0.66 21.31 18.36
N THR A 19 -0.34 21.92 17.72
CA THR A 19 -1.35 22.73 18.41
C THR A 19 -2.66 22.02 18.74
N ASN A 20 -2.94 20.83 18.17
CA ASN A 20 -4.32 20.34 18.13
C ASN A 20 -4.70 19.14 18.99
N VAL A 21 -3.80 18.45 19.69
CA VAL A 21 -4.27 17.37 20.58
C VAL A 21 -3.31 17.05 21.73
N SER A 22 -3.50 17.72 22.87
CA SER A 22 -2.69 17.55 24.08
C SER A 22 -2.71 16.11 24.65
N ASP A 23 -3.68 15.28 24.26
CA ASP A 23 -3.88 13.92 24.78
C ASP A 23 -3.97 12.83 23.68
N CYS A 24 -3.66 13.14 22.41
CA CYS A 24 -3.58 12.08 21.39
C CYS A 24 -2.18 11.50 21.26
N GLN A 25 -2.17 10.23 20.85
CA GLN A 25 -0.99 9.53 20.39
C GLN A 25 -1.09 9.28 18.89
N ILE A 26 0.06 9.06 18.27
CA ILE A 26 0.15 8.74 16.85
C ILE A 26 -0.07 7.23 16.67
N ALA A 27 -0.90 6.88 15.70
CA ALA A 27 -1.11 5.50 15.33
C ALA A 27 -1.23 5.33 13.82
N ARG A 28 -0.94 4.13 13.35
CA ARG A 28 -1.11 3.75 11.95
C ARG A 28 -2.40 2.98 11.76
N VAL A 29 -3.23 3.36 10.79
CA VAL A 29 -4.40 2.58 10.38
C VAL A 29 -3.92 1.33 9.66
N ILE A 30 -4.21 0.15 10.21
CA ILE A 30 -3.82 -1.14 9.63
C ILE A 30 -5.00 -1.87 8.99
N THR A 31 -6.22 -1.62 9.47
CA THR A 31 -7.45 -2.21 8.94
C THR A 31 -8.54 -1.17 8.87
N VAL A 32 -9.33 -1.22 7.79
CA VAL A 32 -10.54 -0.43 7.60
C VAL A 32 -11.69 -1.39 7.37
N THR A 33 -12.72 -1.28 8.19
CA THR A 33 -14.00 -1.98 7.98
C THR A 33 -15.08 -0.96 7.64
N LYS A 34 -16.33 -1.41 7.45
CA LYS A 34 -17.44 -0.50 7.17
C LYS A 34 -17.82 0.37 8.39
N GLU A 35 -17.56 -0.14 9.59
CA GLU A 35 -18.10 0.40 10.84
C GLU A 35 -16.99 0.90 11.78
N SER A 36 -15.76 0.41 11.63
CA SER A 36 -14.64 0.73 12.51
C SER A 36 -13.29 0.58 11.82
N TYR A 37 -12.24 1.00 12.53
CA TYR A 37 -10.84 0.92 12.14
C TYR A 37 -10.08 0.04 13.13
N ILE A 38 -8.94 -0.51 12.70
CA ILE A 38 -7.93 -1.01 13.62
C ILE A 38 -6.68 -0.18 13.41
N ILE A 39 -6.17 0.38 14.50
CA ILE A 39 -4.96 1.20 14.51
C ILE A 39 -3.86 0.54 15.35
N ARG A 40 -2.60 0.75 14.96
CA ARG A 40 -1.42 0.29 15.69
C ARG A 40 -0.59 1.46 16.19
N ASN A 41 -0.39 1.54 17.51
CA ASN A 41 0.42 2.58 18.19
C ASN A 41 1.89 2.16 18.41
N GLY A 42 2.35 1.08 17.76
CA GLY A 42 3.68 0.49 17.95
C GLY A 42 3.76 -0.61 19.02
N LYS A 43 2.71 -0.78 19.84
CA LYS A 43 2.63 -1.84 20.86
C LYS A 43 1.51 -2.82 20.57
N ASN A 44 0.30 -2.34 20.43
CA ASN A 44 -0.91 -3.14 20.29
C ASN A 44 -1.79 -2.65 19.13
N ASP A 45 -2.68 -3.55 18.71
CA ASP A 45 -3.77 -3.25 17.79
C ASP A 45 -4.99 -2.88 18.60
N VAL A 46 -5.61 -1.75 18.24
CA VAL A 46 -6.73 -1.19 18.98
C VAL A 46 -7.86 -0.88 18.00
N ILE A 47 -9.08 -1.28 18.38
CA ILE A 47 -10.28 -0.91 17.62
C ILE A 47 -10.47 0.58 17.78
N ALA A 48 -10.76 1.26 16.68
CA ALA A 48 -10.91 2.70 16.66
C ALA A 48 -12.14 3.16 15.89
N GLU A 49 -12.76 4.22 16.40
CA GLU A 49 -13.86 4.93 15.77
C GLU A 49 -13.46 6.36 15.43
N LEU A 50 -14.27 7.08 14.67
CA LEU A 50 -14.00 8.47 14.31
C LEU A 50 -14.71 9.41 15.29
N THR A 51 -14.11 10.56 15.56
CA THR A 51 -14.85 11.64 16.21
C THR A 51 -16.03 12.10 15.36
N GLY A 52 -17.11 12.56 16.03
CA GLY A 52 -18.23 13.21 15.36
C GLY A 52 -17.80 14.43 14.54
N ARG A 53 -16.78 15.17 15.01
CA ARG A 53 -16.21 16.31 14.27
C ARG A 53 -15.64 15.87 12.93
N LEU A 54 -14.76 14.86 12.91
CA LEU A 54 -14.14 14.36 11.68
C LEU A 54 -15.21 13.86 10.69
N MET A 55 -16.23 13.16 11.18
CA MET A 55 -17.35 12.71 10.35
C MET A 55 -18.16 13.87 9.76
N PHE A 56 -18.36 14.95 10.50
CA PHE A 56 -19.14 16.11 10.08
C PHE A 56 -18.36 17.02 9.12
N THR A 57 -17.04 17.12 9.27
CA THR A 57 -16.19 17.97 8.41
C THR A 57 -15.75 17.29 7.12
N ALA A 58 -15.94 15.97 6.98
CA ALA A 58 -15.60 15.24 5.77
C ALA A 58 -16.48 15.67 4.58
N GLU A 59 -15.87 16.23 3.54
CA GLU A 59 -16.59 16.65 2.32
C GLU A 59 -16.73 15.50 1.31
N SER A 60 -15.87 14.50 1.42
CA SER A 60 -15.77 13.40 0.48
C SER A 60 -15.32 12.09 1.14
N LYS A 61 -15.48 10.98 0.42
CA LYS A 61 -14.92 9.67 0.82
C LYS A 61 -13.39 9.67 0.95
N LEU A 62 -12.72 10.68 0.40
CA LEU A 62 -11.27 10.81 0.49
C LEU A 62 -10.84 11.38 1.83
N ASP A 63 -11.73 12.00 2.60
CA ASP A 63 -11.39 12.62 3.89
C ASP A 63 -11.46 11.64 5.06
N TYR A 64 -11.97 10.43 4.81
CA TYR A 64 -11.98 9.35 5.79
C TYR A 64 -10.64 8.58 5.81
N PRO A 65 -10.25 8.00 6.96
CA PRO A 65 -9.03 7.21 7.04
C PRO A 65 -9.06 5.99 6.11
N THR A 66 -7.89 5.64 5.58
CA THR A 66 -7.65 4.43 4.81
C THR A 66 -6.45 3.65 5.37
N VAL A 67 -6.24 2.42 4.92
CA VAL A 67 -5.09 1.62 5.35
C VAL A 67 -3.79 2.36 5.02
N GLY A 68 -2.88 2.41 5.97
CA GLY A 68 -1.60 3.10 5.86
C GLY A 68 -1.62 4.56 6.31
N ASP A 69 -2.79 5.15 6.59
CA ASP A 69 -2.87 6.48 7.17
C ASP A 69 -2.23 6.54 8.56
N TRP A 70 -1.64 7.69 8.85
CA TRP A 70 -1.21 8.06 10.18
C TRP A 70 -2.25 8.98 10.79
N VAL A 71 -2.61 8.74 12.04
CA VAL A 71 -3.72 9.43 12.70
C VAL A 71 -3.34 9.88 14.11
N TYR A 72 -3.98 10.95 14.55
CA TYR A 72 -4.05 11.31 15.97
C TYR A 72 -5.22 10.57 16.61
N ALA A 73 -4.92 9.73 17.60
CA ALA A 73 -5.91 8.92 18.30
C ALA A 73 -5.80 9.07 19.81
N GLN A 74 -6.94 9.18 20.47
CA GLN A 74 -7.06 9.18 21.92
C GLN A 74 -7.51 7.79 22.38
N TYR A 75 -6.84 7.26 23.40
CA TYR A 75 -7.05 5.89 23.89
C TYR A 75 -7.86 5.88 25.18
N TYR A 76 -8.73 4.87 25.30
CA TYR A 76 -9.65 4.69 26.42
C TYR A 76 -9.64 3.24 26.90
N ASP A 77 -10.20 3.02 28.10
CA ASP A 77 -10.47 1.70 28.66
C ASP A 77 -9.26 0.75 28.60
N GLY A 78 -8.09 1.26 28.99
CA GLY A 78 -6.84 0.49 29.01
C GLY A 78 -6.38 0.06 27.61
N ASP A 79 -6.50 0.94 26.61
CA ASP A 79 -6.15 0.72 25.20
C ASP A 79 -6.99 -0.35 24.49
N SER A 80 -8.23 -0.58 24.95
CA SER A 80 -9.18 -1.47 24.26
C SER A 80 -9.99 -0.76 23.18
N LEU A 81 -10.14 0.57 23.30
CA LEU A 81 -10.82 1.43 22.34
C LEU A 81 -10.00 2.70 22.10
N ALA A 82 -10.04 3.21 20.87
CA ALA A 82 -9.48 4.50 20.53
C ALA A 82 -10.45 5.34 19.69
N ILE A 83 -10.29 6.65 19.74
CA ILE A 83 -11.05 7.61 18.93
C ILE A 83 -10.07 8.39 18.06
N ILE A 84 -10.24 8.29 16.75
CA ILE A 84 -9.46 9.01 15.72
C ILE A 84 -10.02 10.42 15.60
N HIS A 85 -9.18 11.39 15.94
CA HIS A 85 -9.51 12.81 15.86
C HIS A 85 -9.20 13.39 14.49
N GLU A 86 -8.04 13.03 13.94
CA GLU A 86 -7.53 13.65 12.72
C GLU A 86 -6.57 12.71 11.96
N ILE A 87 -6.49 12.91 10.64
CA ILE A 87 -5.53 12.22 9.76
C ILE A 87 -4.34 13.14 9.52
N ILE A 88 -3.14 12.64 9.80
CA ILE A 88 -1.89 13.31 9.44
C ILE A 88 -1.80 13.38 7.91
N PRO A 89 -1.29 14.48 7.32
CA PRO A 89 -1.19 14.63 5.87
C PRO A 89 -0.60 13.40 5.15
N ARG A 90 -1.19 13.03 4.02
CA ARG A 90 -0.78 11.85 3.26
C ARG A 90 0.40 12.16 2.34
N LYS A 91 1.45 11.33 2.41
CA LYS A 91 2.60 11.38 1.50
C LYS A 91 2.22 10.88 0.09
N THR A 92 1.49 9.78 0.04
CA THR A 92 1.01 9.16 -1.21
C THR A 92 -0.42 8.66 -1.03
N ILE A 93 -1.18 8.62 -2.12
CA ILE A 93 -2.57 8.16 -2.14
C ILE A 93 -2.77 7.21 -3.31
N LEU A 94 -3.00 5.93 -3.01
CA LEU A 94 -3.44 4.96 -4.00
C LEU A 94 -4.96 4.91 -4.02
N LYS A 95 -5.54 5.30 -5.15
CA LYS A 95 -6.99 5.33 -5.36
C LYS A 95 -7.40 4.51 -6.57
N ARG A 96 -8.54 3.84 -6.47
CA ARG A 96 -9.14 3.07 -7.57
C ARG A 96 -10.40 3.77 -8.04
N LYS A 97 -10.61 3.84 -9.36
CA LYS A 97 -11.86 4.33 -9.93
C LYS A 97 -13.00 3.34 -9.61
N THR A 98 -14.09 3.85 -9.04
CA THR A 98 -15.30 3.08 -8.77
C THR A 98 -16.14 2.97 -10.05
N SER A 99 -16.82 1.84 -10.23
CA SER A 99 -17.78 1.64 -11.32
C SER A 99 -19.01 2.54 -11.12
N GLY A 100 -19.35 3.37 -12.11
CA GLY A 100 -20.53 4.23 -12.07
C GLY A 100 -20.56 5.28 -13.19
N LYS A 101 -21.66 6.03 -13.30
CA LYS A 101 -21.83 7.12 -14.28
C LYS A 101 -20.99 8.37 -13.92
N ARG A 102 -20.63 8.55 -12.65
CA ARG A 102 -19.73 9.61 -12.16
C ARG A 102 -18.34 9.03 -11.92
N ILE A 103 -17.30 9.85 -12.17
CA ILE A 103 -15.92 9.48 -11.83
C ILE A 103 -15.77 9.62 -10.31
N GLU A 104 -16.05 8.53 -9.60
CA GLU A 104 -15.77 8.43 -8.16
C GLU A 104 -14.51 7.60 -7.94
N PHE A 105 -13.75 7.95 -6.90
CA PHE A 105 -12.56 7.23 -6.49
C PHE A 105 -12.75 6.66 -5.09
N GLN A 106 -12.30 5.42 -4.90
CA GLN A 106 -12.19 4.77 -3.61
C GLN A 106 -10.72 4.76 -3.19
N LEU A 107 -10.43 5.18 -1.96
CA LEU A 107 -9.12 5.01 -1.35
C LEU A 107 -8.83 3.51 -1.19
N VAL A 108 -7.65 3.10 -1.66
CA VAL A 108 -7.15 1.74 -1.48
C VAL A 108 -6.19 1.71 -0.29
N ALA A 109 -5.23 2.62 -0.29
CA ALA A 109 -4.25 2.79 0.77
C ALA A 109 -3.54 4.14 0.63
N ALA A 110 -2.89 4.57 1.70
CA ALA A 110 -2.09 5.78 1.77
C ALA A 110 -0.67 5.48 2.28
N ASN A 111 0.24 6.42 2.06
CA ASN A 111 1.61 6.37 2.59
C ASN A 111 2.36 5.10 2.21
N ILE A 112 2.18 4.66 0.97
CA ILE A 112 2.96 3.58 0.34
C ILE A 112 4.22 4.21 -0.27
N ASP A 113 5.37 3.59 -0.04
CA ASP A 113 6.64 3.99 -0.64
C ASP A 113 6.90 3.22 -1.93
N THR A 114 6.66 1.90 -1.92
CA THR A 114 6.94 1.00 -3.05
C THR A 114 5.73 0.11 -3.38
N ALA A 115 5.42 -0.03 -4.66
CA ALA A 115 4.39 -0.93 -5.16
C ALA A 115 4.98 -2.08 -5.98
N PHE A 116 4.81 -3.31 -5.48
CA PHE A 116 5.08 -4.52 -6.24
C PHE A 116 3.88 -4.85 -7.15
N ILE A 117 4.08 -4.73 -8.45
CA ILE A 117 3.07 -5.08 -9.45
C ILE A 117 3.35 -6.49 -9.94
N ILE A 118 2.57 -7.45 -9.46
CA ILE A 118 2.76 -8.86 -9.73
C ILE A 118 1.92 -9.30 -10.93
N GLN A 119 2.58 -9.97 -11.87
CA GLN A 119 1.96 -10.61 -13.02
C GLN A 119 2.52 -12.02 -13.20
N SER A 120 1.68 -13.01 -13.45
CA SER A 120 2.16 -14.35 -13.75
C SER A 120 2.53 -14.49 -15.23
N LEU A 121 3.56 -15.28 -15.50
CA LEU A 121 4.09 -15.60 -16.83
C LEU A 121 3.31 -16.72 -17.55
N ASP A 122 2.09 -16.99 -17.09
CA ASP A 122 1.15 -17.93 -17.73
C ASP A 122 0.14 -17.17 -18.62
N ALA A 123 -1.04 -17.76 -18.86
CA ALA A 123 -2.13 -17.13 -19.60
C ALA A 123 -2.61 -15.77 -19.04
N ASN A 124 -2.19 -15.37 -17.83
CA ASN A 124 -2.53 -14.07 -17.26
C ASN A 124 -1.56 -12.94 -17.61
N TYR A 125 -0.46 -13.21 -18.32
CA TYR A 125 0.46 -12.19 -18.79
C TYR A 125 -0.27 -11.18 -19.69
N ASN A 126 -0.31 -9.91 -19.29
CA ASN A 126 -1.08 -8.87 -19.95
C ASN A 126 -0.42 -7.49 -19.80
N LEU A 127 0.29 -7.06 -20.85
CA LEU A 127 0.99 -5.77 -20.88
C LEU A 127 0.06 -4.56 -20.72
N ARG A 128 -1.15 -4.59 -21.31
CA ARG A 128 -2.12 -3.49 -21.16
C ARG A 128 -2.60 -3.34 -19.71
N ARG A 129 -2.70 -4.46 -18.97
CA ARG A 129 -3.04 -4.42 -17.55
C ARG A 129 -1.90 -3.86 -16.72
N LEU A 130 -0.67 -4.29 -17.00
CA LEU A 130 0.53 -3.74 -16.36
C LEU A 130 0.63 -2.23 -16.57
N GLU A 131 0.46 -1.76 -17.82
CA GLU A 131 0.44 -0.33 -18.17
C GLU A 131 -0.53 0.46 -17.31
N ARG A 132 -1.76 -0.04 -17.13
CA ARG A 132 -2.75 0.62 -16.28
C ARG A 132 -2.32 0.72 -14.82
N TYR A 133 -1.66 -0.31 -14.27
CA TYR A 133 -1.13 -0.23 -12.92
C TYR A 133 0.01 0.78 -12.82
N LEU A 134 0.92 0.79 -13.80
CA LEU A 134 2.04 1.74 -13.84
C LEU A 134 1.57 3.19 -13.90
N VAL A 135 0.55 3.48 -14.71
CA VAL A 135 -0.07 4.82 -14.76
C VAL A 135 -0.61 5.22 -13.39
N MET A 136 -1.32 4.32 -12.70
CA MET A 136 -1.87 4.60 -11.36
C MET A 136 -0.77 4.83 -10.31
N ILE A 137 0.28 4.01 -10.31
CA ILE A 137 1.38 4.07 -9.36
C ILE A 137 2.22 5.33 -9.55
N ASN A 138 2.56 5.66 -10.80
CA ASN A 138 3.28 6.88 -11.12
C ASN A 138 2.48 8.14 -10.77
N ALA A 139 1.16 8.16 -11.07
CA ALA A 139 0.30 9.27 -10.69
C ALA A 139 0.19 9.48 -9.16
N ALA A 140 0.47 8.43 -8.38
CA ALA A 140 0.49 8.47 -6.91
C ALA A 140 1.88 8.77 -6.33
N ASN A 141 2.91 8.97 -7.17
CA ASN A 141 4.32 9.12 -6.77
C ASN A 141 4.82 7.96 -5.90
N ILE A 142 4.38 6.73 -6.19
CA ILE A 142 4.84 5.51 -5.52
C ILE A 142 5.88 4.83 -6.42
N ARG A 143 6.96 4.27 -5.86
CA ARG A 143 8.00 3.58 -6.63
C ARG A 143 7.45 2.25 -7.19
N PRO A 144 7.39 2.05 -8.53
CA PRO A 144 6.94 0.78 -9.10
C PRO A 144 8.08 -0.24 -9.19
N ILE A 145 7.80 -1.49 -8.85
CA ILE A 145 8.66 -2.65 -9.14
C ILE A 145 7.80 -3.76 -9.71
N VAL A 146 8.17 -4.31 -10.87
CA VAL A 146 7.40 -5.38 -11.52
C VAL A 146 7.94 -6.73 -11.08
N LEU A 147 7.05 -7.58 -10.59
CA LEU A 147 7.38 -8.95 -10.21
C LEU A 147 6.69 -9.92 -11.18
N LEU A 148 7.47 -10.77 -11.85
CA LEU A 148 6.98 -11.75 -12.81
C LEU A 148 7.01 -13.14 -12.19
N SER A 149 5.85 -13.62 -11.74
CA SER A 149 5.74 -14.92 -11.07
C SER A 149 5.66 -16.07 -12.08
N LYS A 150 5.96 -17.29 -11.60
CA LYS A 150 5.94 -18.53 -12.39
C LYS A 150 6.95 -18.50 -13.56
N SER A 151 8.14 -17.94 -13.31
CA SER A 151 9.21 -17.89 -14.31
C SER A 151 9.70 -19.27 -14.74
N ASP A 152 9.43 -20.32 -13.96
CA ASP A 152 9.71 -21.71 -14.28
C ASP A 152 8.89 -22.27 -15.46
N LEU A 153 7.87 -21.55 -15.92
CA LEU A 153 7.04 -21.96 -17.05
C LEU A 153 7.64 -21.61 -18.42
N LEU A 154 8.67 -20.76 -18.46
CA LEU A 154 9.24 -20.23 -19.69
C LEU A 154 10.70 -20.65 -19.84
N SER A 155 11.13 -20.84 -21.08
CA SER A 155 12.55 -20.87 -21.44
C SER A 155 13.22 -19.50 -21.20
N PRO A 156 14.55 -19.46 -21.08
CA PRO A 156 15.29 -18.20 -20.97
C PRO A 156 14.96 -17.21 -22.09
N GLU A 157 14.84 -17.68 -23.34
CA GLU A 157 14.54 -16.87 -24.51
C GLU A 157 13.12 -16.27 -24.42
N GLU A 158 12.13 -17.08 -24.07
CA GLU A 158 10.75 -16.60 -23.87
C GLU A 158 10.66 -15.57 -22.73
N LEU A 159 11.40 -15.77 -21.64
CA LEU A 159 11.45 -14.83 -20.53
C LEU A 159 12.04 -13.48 -20.97
N GLU A 160 13.14 -13.49 -21.73
CA GLU A 160 13.75 -12.28 -22.29
C GLU A 160 12.77 -11.50 -23.18
N GLU A 161 11.97 -12.20 -24.01
CA GLU A 161 10.93 -11.55 -24.82
C GLU A 161 9.88 -10.83 -23.95
N LYS A 162 9.43 -11.46 -22.85
CA LYS A 162 8.48 -10.84 -21.92
C LYS A 162 9.07 -9.63 -21.21
N LEU A 163 10.34 -9.69 -20.82
CA LEU A 163 11.05 -8.56 -20.20
C LEU A 163 11.21 -7.40 -21.19
N ALA A 164 11.62 -7.69 -22.43
CA ALA A 164 11.75 -6.70 -23.49
C ALA A 164 10.41 -5.99 -23.77
N GLY A 165 9.29 -6.72 -23.74
CA GLY A 165 7.94 -6.14 -23.86
C GLY A 165 7.63 -5.11 -22.77
N ILE A 166 8.08 -5.34 -21.53
CA ILE A 166 7.88 -4.42 -20.41
C ILE A 166 8.84 -3.23 -20.51
N HIS A 167 10.11 -3.44 -20.87
CA HIS A 167 11.06 -2.34 -21.06
C HIS A 167 10.67 -1.42 -22.22
N LYS A 168 10.00 -1.91 -23.26
CA LYS A 168 9.40 -1.05 -24.30
C LYS A 168 8.35 -0.10 -23.73
N LEU A 169 7.61 -0.54 -22.71
CA LEU A 169 6.60 0.26 -22.04
C LEU A 169 7.21 1.25 -21.03
N MET A 170 8.23 0.79 -20.29
CA MET A 170 8.95 1.61 -19.31
C MET A 170 10.43 1.20 -19.26
N PRO A 171 11.33 1.92 -19.96
CA PRO A 171 12.71 1.49 -20.16
C PRO A 171 13.50 1.23 -18.87
N SER A 172 13.31 2.06 -17.85
CA SER A 172 14.09 2.02 -16.61
C SER A 172 13.40 1.31 -15.45
N ILE A 173 12.30 0.59 -15.69
CA ILE A 173 11.59 -0.09 -14.61
C ILE A 173 12.39 -1.29 -14.12
N GLN A 174 12.43 -1.45 -12.79
CA GLN A 174 12.99 -2.64 -12.17
C GLN A 174 12.02 -3.81 -12.33
N ILE A 175 12.52 -4.93 -12.84
CA ILE A 175 11.75 -6.16 -13.04
C ILE A 175 12.49 -7.33 -12.36
N ILE A 176 11.76 -8.13 -11.59
CA ILE A 176 12.28 -9.38 -11.02
C ILE A 176 11.38 -10.53 -11.44
N ALA A 177 11.95 -11.50 -12.14
CA ALA A 177 11.28 -12.77 -12.40
C ALA A 177 11.52 -13.73 -11.22
N PHE A 178 10.46 -14.41 -10.78
CA PHE A 178 10.54 -15.32 -9.65
C PHE A 178 9.65 -16.57 -9.84
N SER A 179 10.01 -17.63 -9.12
CA SER A 179 9.21 -18.84 -9.02
C SER A 179 9.12 -19.29 -7.58
N ASN A 180 7.89 -19.40 -7.08
CA ASN A 180 7.62 -19.97 -5.76
C ASN A 180 7.90 -21.48 -5.71
N LYS A 181 8.00 -22.15 -6.86
CA LYS A 181 8.25 -23.60 -6.94
C LYS A 181 9.73 -23.92 -6.80
N SER A 182 10.59 -23.12 -7.43
CA SER A 182 12.06 -23.31 -7.38
C SER A 182 12.77 -22.37 -6.43
N ASN A 183 12.04 -21.45 -5.77
CA ASN A 183 12.56 -20.34 -4.97
C ASN A 183 13.45 -19.36 -5.74
N PHE A 184 13.48 -19.44 -7.07
CA PHE A 184 14.23 -18.52 -7.92
C PHE A 184 13.71 -17.09 -7.75
N GLY A 185 14.61 -16.12 -7.65
CA GLY A 185 14.29 -14.69 -7.57
C GLY A 185 13.74 -14.20 -6.22
N LEU A 186 13.35 -15.09 -5.30
CA LEU A 186 12.77 -14.69 -4.01
C LEU A 186 13.74 -13.90 -3.14
N GLN A 187 15.02 -14.28 -3.11
CA GLN A 187 16.05 -13.57 -2.37
C GLN A 187 16.20 -12.11 -2.84
N GLN A 188 16.14 -11.87 -4.15
CA GLN A 188 16.19 -10.52 -4.71
C GLN A 188 14.98 -9.69 -4.29
N ILE A 189 13.80 -10.30 -4.14
CA ILE A 189 12.59 -9.62 -3.64
C ILE A 189 12.75 -9.27 -2.16
N ILE A 190 13.29 -10.18 -1.35
CA ILE A 190 13.53 -9.95 0.09
C ILE A 190 14.51 -8.79 0.28
N GLU A 191 15.57 -8.72 -0.53
CA GLU A 191 16.57 -7.64 -0.48
C GLU A 191 15.99 -6.26 -0.82
N LEU A 192 14.82 -6.19 -1.47
CA LEU A 192 14.12 -4.92 -1.70
C LEU A 192 13.29 -4.46 -0.51
N LEU A 193 12.98 -5.34 0.45
CA LEU A 193 12.21 -5.02 1.63
C LEU A 193 13.12 -4.38 2.67
N VAL A 194 13.32 -3.07 2.54
CA VAL A 194 14.09 -2.31 3.52
C VAL A 194 13.21 -1.93 4.72
N PRO A 195 13.78 -1.93 5.95
CA PRO A 195 13.04 -1.48 7.13
C PRO A 195 12.51 -0.06 6.97
N LYS A 196 11.40 0.25 7.67
CA LYS A 196 10.78 1.59 7.72
C LYS A 196 10.15 2.08 6.42
N GLU A 197 10.06 1.24 5.39
CA GLU A 197 9.28 1.51 4.18
C GLU A 197 7.95 0.75 4.19
N THR A 198 6.97 1.29 3.45
CA THR A 198 5.67 0.67 3.25
C THR A 198 5.56 0.13 1.83
N TYR A 199 5.23 -1.17 1.73
CA TYR A 199 5.06 -1.86 0.46
C TYR A 199 3.59 -2.22 0.23
N CYS A 200 3.15 -2.18 -1.03
CA CYS A 200 1.86 -2.75 -1.44
C CYS A 200 2.04 -3.77 -2.56
N LEU A 201 1.24 -4.83 -2.55
CA LEU A 201 1.20 -5.83 -3.62
C LEU A 201 -0.05 -5.62 -4.48
N LEU A 202 0.16 -5.40 -5.78
CA LEU A 202 -0.88 -5.24 -6.78
C LEU A 202 -0.82 -6.36 -7.81
N GLY A 203 -1.96 -6.72 -8.40
CA GLY A 203 -2.03 -7.72 -9.46
C GLY A 203 -3.36 -8.45 -9.49
N SER A 204 -3.63 -9.17 -10.57
CA SER A 204 -4.86 -9.97 -10.75
C SER A 204 -5.01 -11.06 -9.68
N SER A 205 -6.21 -11.60 -9.50
CA SER A 205 -6.36 -12.82 -8.70
C SER A 205 -5.54 -13.98 -9.30
N GLY A 206 -4.96 -14.84 -8.46
CA GLY A 206 -4.22 -16.03 -8.92
C GLY A 206 -2.79 -15.81 -9.44
N VAL A 207 -2.28 -14.58 -9.47
CA VAL A 207 -0.90 -14.27 -9.94
C VAL A 207 0.19 -14.62 -8.92
N GLY A 208 -0.17 -15.18 -7.75
CA GLY A 208 0.80 -15.59 -6.72
C GLY A 208 1.07 -14.58 -5.60
N LYS A 209 0.22 -13.56 -5.41
CA LYS A 209 0.40 -12.56 -4.31
C LYS A 209 0.42 -13.19 -2.93
N THR A 210 -0.59 -14.00 -2.59
CA THR A 210 -0.67 -14.67 -1.28
C THR A 210 0.46 -15.68 -1.10
N THR A 211 0.82 -16.41 -2.15
CA THR A 211 1.94 -17.36 -2.12
C THR A 211 3.29 -16.68 -1.95
N LEU A 212 3.44 -15.42 -2.37
CA LEU A 212 4.67 -14.65 -2.12
C LEU A 212 4.75 -14.13 -0.68
N LEU A 213 3.61 -13.92 -0.03
CA LEU A 213 3.54 -13.43 1.36
C LEU A 213 3.73 -14.53 2.41
N ASN A 214 3.53 -15.79 2.02
CA ASN A 214 3.64 -16.97 2.89
C ASN A 214 4.95 -17.72 2.62
#